data_AF-A0A7S1S1Z1-F1
#
_entry.id   AF-A0A7S1S1Z1-F1
#
_cell.length_a   1.000
_cell.length_b   1.000
_cell.length_c   1.000
_cell.angle_alpha   90.00
_cell.angle_beta   90.00
_cell.angle_gamma   90.00
#
_symmetry.space_group_name_H-M   'P 1'
#
loop_
_entity.id
_entity.type
_entity.pdbx_description
1 polymer ?
#
loop_
_entity_poly.entity_id
_entity_poly.type
_entity_poly.pdbx_seq_one_letter_code
_entity_poly.pdbx_strand_id
1 'polypeptide(L)'
;CESLVIRGRDAWLPCTASTAASCALSVVFSLHAVFCAVLSWKLSRVAGHEQRGEGRAPRWHYCKLCRRHWRLQDHHCGALGVCVHSGNRRAYVEFLAHCLASGLLAACLTAWRAWDWWLRPSDGGTPSLPGLPFLTDLLR
;
A
#
# COMPACT_ATOMS: atom_id res chain seq x y z
N CYS A 1 6.96 -31.71 -11.27
CA CYS A 1 8.28 -31.10 -11.05
C CYS A 1 9.04 -31.13 -12.36
N GLU A 2 8.75 -30.20 -13.27
CA GLU A 2 9.51 -30.07 -14.50
C GLU A 2 10.53 -28.95 -14.34
N SER A 3 11.78 -29.37 -14.45
CA SER A 3 12.99 -28.57 -14.40
C SER A 3 13.11 -27.73 -15.68
N LEU A 4 12.81 -26.44 -15.57
CA LEU A 4 13.24 -25.46 -16.56
C LEU A 4 14.74 -25.17 -16.34
N VAL A 5 15.59 -25.80 -17.14
CA VAL A 5 17.04 -25.60 -17.13
C VAL A 5 17.35 -24.27 -17.79
N ILE A 6 17.53 -23.21 -16.99
CA ILE A 6 18.15 -21.96 -17.44
C ILE A 6 19.66 -22.08 -17.27
N ARG A 7 20.36 -21.84 -18.38
CA ARG A 7 21.76 -22.14 -18.64
C ARG A 7 22.68 -21.11 -17.96
N GLY A 8 23.62 -21.59 -17.16
CA GLY A 8 24.98 -21.04 -17.10
C GLY A 8 25.35 -20.16 -15.90
N ARG A 9 26.09 -20.79 -14.98
CA ARG A 9 26.95 -20.25 -13.91
C ARG A 9 26.25 -19.69 -12.65
N ASP A 10 26.39 -20.48 -11.59
CA ASP A 10 26.32 -20.15 -10.16
C ASP A 10 24.94 -19.90 -9.54
N ALA A 11 23.88 -20.48 -10.13
CA ALA A 11 22.52 -20.43 -9.57
C ALA A 11 22.28 -21.49 -8.46
N TRP A 12 23.15 -21.54 -7.45
CA TRP A 12 22.79 -22.06 -6.13
C TRP A 12 22.67 -20.89 -5.15
N LEU A 13 21.93 -19.83 -5.51
CA LEU A 13 21.22 -19.08 -4.48
C LEU A 13 20.33 -20.13 -3.80
N PRO A 14 20.62 -20.50 -2.54
CA PRO A 14 19.99 -21.68 -1.97
C PRO A 14 18.48 -21.45 -2.00
N CYS A 15 17.71 -22.43 -2.47
CA CYS A 15 16.25 -22.37 -2.50
C CYS A 15 15.65 -21.92 -1.15
N THR A 16 16.42 -22.01 -0.06
CA THR A 16 16.08 -21.48 1.27
C THR A 16 15.99 -19.95 1.32
N ALA A 17 16.84 -19.19 0.64
CA ALA A 17 16.87 -17.73 0.73
C ALA A 17 15.71 -17.06 -0.03
N SER A 18 15.39 -17.54 -1.23
CA SER A 18 14.23 -17.07 -2.01
C SER A 18 12.90 -17.48 -1.35
N THR A 19 12.85 -18.69 -0.76
CA THR A 19 11.69 -19.16 0.00
C THR A 19 11.54 -18.39 1.31
N ALA A 20 12.62 -18.14 2.06
CA ALA A 20 12.59 -17.33 3.27
C ALA A 20 12.14 -15.89 2.99
N ALA A 21 12.64 -15.27 1.92
CA ALA A 21 12.19 -13.93 1.51
C ALA A 21 10.70 -13.92 1.16
N SER A 22 10.20 -14.97 0.48
CA SER A 22 8.78 -15.08 0.11
C SER A 22 7.89 -15.28 1.35
N CYS A 23 8.32 -16.09 2.31
CA CYS A 23 7.64 -16.27 3.60
C CYS A 23 7.62 -14.96 4.40
N ALA A 24 8.74 -14.24 4.48
CA ALA A 24 8.82 -12.97 5.18
C ALA A 24 7.88 -11.92 4.56
N LEU A 25 7.83 -11.83 3.24
CA LEU A 25 6.88 -10.96 2.53
C LEU A 25 5.43 -11.32 2.85
N SER A 26 5.08 -12.61 2.82
CA SER A 26 3.73 -13.07 3.15
C SER A 26 3.31 -12.69 4.58
N VAL A 27 4.22 -12.83 5.56
CA VAL A 27 3.97 -12.40 6.95
C VAL A 27 3.79 -10.88 7.02
N VAL A 28 4.63 -10.10 6.35
CA VAL A 28 4.51 -8.63 6.32
C VAL A 28 3.18 -8.19 5.71
N PHE A 29 2.75 -8.78 4.59
CA PHE A 29 1.46 -8.48 3.97
C PHE A 29 0.27 -8.89 4.87
N SER A 30 0.38 -10.02 5.56
CA SER A 30 -0.65 -10.48 6.50
C SER A 30 -0.79 -9.52 7.69
N LEU A 31 0.34 -9.11 8.29
CA LEU A 31 0.36 -8.13 9.38
C LEU A 31 -0.16 -6.75 8.91
N HIS A 32 0.18 -6.33 7.70
CA HIS A 32 -0.34 -5.11 7.09
C HIS A 32 -1.86 -5.16 6.93
N ALA A 33 -2.40 -6.28 6.43
CA ALA A 33 -3.84 -6.47 6.28
C ALA A 33 -4.57 -6.41 7.63
N VAL A 34 -4.03 -7.07 8.66
CA VAL A 34 -4.60 -7.02 10.03
C VAL A 34 -4.55 -5.60 10.59
N PHE A 35 -3.43 -4.90 10.42
CA PHE A 35 -3.29 -3.52 10.92
C PHE A 35 -4.26 -2.56 10.22
N CYS A 36 -4.38 -2.64 8.89
CA CYS A 36 -5.36 -1.89 8.12
C CYS A 36 -6.79 -2.21 8.54
N ALA A 37 -7.12 -3.47 8.83
CA ALA A 37 -8.43 -3.86 9.32
C ALA A 37 -8.72 -3.26 10.72
N VAL A 38 -7.75 -3.31 11.64
CA VAL A 38 -7.90 -2.74 12.99
C VAL A 38 -8.09 -1.23 12.95
N LEU A 39 -7.30 -0.51 12.14
CA LEU A 39 -7.45 0.93 11.99
C LEU A 39 -8.77 1.31 11.32
N SER A 40 -9.16 0.61 10.26
CA SER A 40 -10.45 0.82 9.59
C SER A 40 -11.62 0.56 10.55
N TRP A 41 -11.54 -0.49 11.37
CA TRP A 41 -12.53 -0.77 12.41
C TRP A 41 -12.59 0.34 13.47
N LYS A 42 -11.43 0.84 13.92
CA LYS A 42 -11.33 1.94 14.89
C LYS A 42 -11.95 3.22 14.32
N LEU A 43 -11.71 3.52 13.04
CA LEU A 43 -12.34 4.65 12.33
C LEU A 43 -13.87 4.53 12.28
N SER A 44 -14.38 3.32 12.03
CA SER A 44 -15.82 3.03 11.96
C SER A 44 -16.52 3.01 13.33
N ARG A 45 -15.83 2.63 14.41
CA ARG A 45 -16.40 2.56 15.77
C ARG A 45 -16.58 3.92 16.43
N VAL A 46 -15.67 4.87 16.18
CA VAL A 46 -15.76 6.23 16.75
C VAL A 46 -16.95 7.01 16.18
N ALA A 47 -17.50 6.55 15.06
CA ALA A 47 -18.74 7.07 14.49
C ALA A 47 -19.99 6.78 15.34
N GLY A 48 -19.92 5.90 16.34
CA GLY A 48 -21.09 5.43 17.11
C GLY A 48 -21.58 6.37 18.22
N HIS A 49 -20.71 7.19 18.82
CA HIS A 49 -21.11 8.00 19.98
C HIS A 49 -21.90 9.25 19.54
N GLU A 50 -23.23 9.15 19.69
CA GLU A 50 -24.17 10.26 19.62
C GLU A 50 -23.81 11.33 20.66
N GLN A 51 -23.18 12.41 20.24
CA GLN A 51 -23.11 13.62 21.06
C GLN A 51 -24.31 14.49 20.73
N ARG A 52 -25.45 14.19 21.37
CA ARG A 52 -26.64 15.06 21.39
C ARG A 52 -26.32 16.24 22.31
N GLY A 53 -25.56 17.20 21.78
CA GLY A 53 -25.23 18.43 22.49
C GLY A 53 -26.41 19.38 22.43
N GLU A 54 -27.17 19.46 23.53
CA GLU A 54 -28.03 20.59 23.85
C GLU A 54 -27.17 21.87 23.73
N GLY A 55 -27.52 22.74 22.78
CA GLY A 55 -26.71 23.92 22.44
C GLY A 55 -25.70 23.64 21.33
N ARG A 56 -25.98 24.16 20.12
CA ARG A 56 -25.09 24.09 18.95
C ARG A 56 -23.76 24.80 19.26
N ALA A 57 -22.81 24.10 19.86
CA ALA A 57 -21.43 24.57 19.97
C ALA A 57 -20.91 24.92 18.56
N PRO A 58 -20.08 25.97 18.39
CA PRO A 58 -19.58 26.33 17.06
C PRO A 58 -18.80 25.16 16.43
N ARG A 59 -19.08 24.88 15.14
CA ARG A 59 -18.45 23.84 14.28
C ARG A 59 -19.08 22.44 14.28
N TRP A 60 -20.41 22.36 14.26
CA TRP A 60 -21.11 21.14 13.83
C TRP A 60 -21.45 21.21 12.35
N HIS A 61 -21.14 20.16 11.60
CA HIS A 61 -21.41 20.07 10.17
C HIS A 61 -22.24 18.83 9.85
N TYR A 62 -23.27 18.99 9.01
CA TYR A 62 -24.09 17.88 8.55
C TYR A 62 -23.45 17.20 7.34
N CYS A 63 -23.18 15.90 7.44
CA CYS A 63 -22.77 15.11 6.29
C CYS A 63 -24.00 14.50 5.61
N LYS A 64 -24.22 14.81 4.33
CA LYS A 64 -25.33 14.25 3.52
C LYS A 64 -25.19 12.74 3.27
N LEU A 65 -23.95 12.24 3.18
CA LEU A 65 -23.65 10.83 2.89
C LEU A 65 -23.91 9.94 4.12
N CYS A 66 -23.39 10.35 5.29
CA CYS A 66 -23.63 9.65 6.55
C CYS A 66 -24.97 9.99 7.21
N ARG A 67 -25.68 11.00 6.68
CA ARG A 67 -26.96 11.54 7.20
C ARG A 67 -26.92 11.90 8.69
N ARG A 68 -25.77 12.37 9.18
CA ARG A 68 -25.52 12.69 10.60
C ARG A 68 -24.72 13.99 10.74
N HIS A 69 -24.89 14.66 11.87
CA HIS A 69 -24.06 15.80 12.26
C HIS A 69 -22.77 15.31 12.95
N TRP A 70 -21.64 15.88 12.55
CA TRP A 70 -20.34 15.62 13.16
C TRP A 70 -19.75 16.90 13.72
N ARG A 71 -19.20 16.82 14.93
CA ARG A 71 -18.46 17.92 15.55
C ARG A 71 -17.08 18.02 14.92
N LEU A 72 -16.69 19.21 14.48
CA LEU A 72 -15.39 19.47 13.85
C LEU A 72 -15.11 18.49 12.70
N GLN A 73 -16.13 18.25 11.87
CA GLN A 73 -15.99 17.50 10.64
C GLN A 73 -14.90 18.14 9.79
N ASP A 74 -13.98 17.33 9.29
CA ASP A 74 -13.00 17.72 8.31
C ASP A 74 -13.60 17.50 6.91
N HIS A 75 -13.80 16.22 6.54
CA HIS A 75 -14.42 15.81 5.28
C HIS A 75 -15.06 14.42 5.40
N HIS A 76 -15.87 14.05 4.42
CA HIS A 76 -16.28 12.65 4.22
C HIS A 76 -15.28 11.99 3.28
N CYS A 77 -14.61 10.94 3.73
CA CYS A 77 -13.64 10.23 2.92
C CYS A 77 -14.37 9.15 2.08
N GLY A 78 -14.49 9.38 0.78
CA GLY A 78 -15.13 8.42 -0.14
C GLY A 78 -14.37 7.10 -0.27
N ALA A 79 -13.04 7.12 -0.08
CA ALA A 79 -12.21 5.91 -0.14
C ALA A 79 -12.46 4.96 1.05
N LEU A 80 -12.75 5.51 2.23
CA LEU A 80 -12.99 4.72 3.44
C LEU A 80 -14.47 4.58 3.80
N GLY A 81 -15.35 5.36 3.17
CA GLY A 81 -16.79 5.38 3.48
C GLY A 81 -17.13 5.95 4.87
N VAL A 82 -16.21 6.71 5.49
CA VAL A 82 -16.37 7.26 6.85
C VAL A 82 -16.18 8.79 6.87
N CYS A 83 -16.84 9.47 7.81
CA CYS A 83 -16.55 10.88 8.08
C CYS A 83 -15.32 11.01 8.97
N VAL A 84 -14.41 11.91 8.60
CA VAL A 84 -13.27 12.30 9.43
C VAL A 84 -13.68 13.52 10.25
N HIS A 85 -13.53 13.43 11.57
CA HIS A 85 -13.91 14.44 12.54
C HIS A 85 -12.94 14.43 13.73
N SER A 86 -13.11 15.32 14.70
CA SER A 86 -12.14 15.44 15.81
C SER A 86 -11.92 14.16 16.62
N GLY A 87 -12.90 13.25 16.66
CA GLY A 87 -12.82 12.01 17.43
C GLY A 87 -11.96 10.93 16.77
N ASN A 88 -11.90 10.89 15.43
CA ASN A 88 -11.19 9.86 14.68
C ASN A 88 -10.03 10.41 13.83
N ARG A 89 -9.79 11.73 13.84
CA ARG A 89 -8.71 12.39 13.10
C ARG A 89 -7.33 11.77 13.33
N ARG A 90 -7.00 11.41 14.58
CA ARG A 90 -5.71 10.77 14.90
C ARG A 90 -5.58 9.39 14.25
N ALA A 91 -6.60 8.54 14.37
CA ALA A 91 -6.62 7.22 13.74
C ALA A 91 -6.57 7.33 12.20
N TYR A 92 -7.16 8.39 11.62
CA TYR A 92 -7.12 8.64 10.18
C TYR A 92 -5.70 8.99 9.72
N VAL A 93 -4.99 9.83 10.47
CA VAL A 93 -3.58 10.16 10.17
C VAL A 93 -2.68 8.93 10.37
N GLU A 94 -2.90 8.13 11.41
CA GLU A 94 -2.17 6.86 11.64
C GLU A 94 -2.38 5.89 10.46
N PHE A 95 -3.61 5.81 9.93
CA PHE A 95 -3.94 5.01 8.75
C PHE A 95 -3.19 5.50 7.50
N LEU A 96 -3.24 6.80 7.21
CA LEU A 96 -2.55 7.38 6.05
C LEU A 96 -1.02 7.18 6.11
N ALA A 97 -0.43 7.43 7.27
CA ALA A 97 1.00 7.23 7.48
C ALA A 97 1.40 5.76 7.25
N HIS A 98 0.58 4.82 7.73
CA HIS A 98 0.82 3.40 7.52
C HIS A 98 0.68 2.98 6.06
N CYS A 99 -0.35 3.46 5.35
CA CYS A 99 -0.52 3.22 3.91
C CYS A 99 0.68 3.76 3.12
N LEU A 100 1.16 4.96 3.44
CA LEU A 100 2.34 5.55 2.80
C LEU A 100 3.60 4.71 3.04
N ALA A 101 3.89 4.38 4.29
CA ALA A 101 5.06 3.56 4.65
C ALA A 101 5.03 2.19 3.96
N SER A 102 3.85 1.57 3.89
CA SER A 102 3.68 0.26 3.27
C SER A 102 3.80 0.31 1.75
N GLY A 103 3.26 1.38 1.12
CA GLY A 103 3.44 1.63 -0.30
C GLY A 103 4.91 1.85 -0.67
N LEU A 104 5.66 2.62 0.14
CA LEU A 104 7.09 2.81 -0.04
C LEU A 104 7.86 1.49 0.11
N LEU A 105 7.56 0.70 1.13
CA LEU A 105 8.18 -0.61 1.32
C LEU A 105 7.93 -1.53 0.11
N ALA A 106 6.69 -1.61 -0.37
CA ALA A 106 6.34 -2.39 -1.54
C ALA A 106 7.10 -1.92 -2.79
N ALA A 107 7.14 -0.61 -3.03
CA ALA A 107 7.87 -0.01 -4.15
C ALA A 107 9.37 -0.34 -4.11
N CYS A 108 10.01 -0.21 -2.94
CA CYS A 108 11.43 -0.56 -2.76
C CYS A 108 11.69 -2.05 -3.03
N LEU A 109 10.84 -2.94 -2.54
CA LEU A 109 10.98 -4.38 -2.74
C LEU A 109 10.77 -4.78 -4.21
N THR A 110 9.78 -4.18 -4.88
CA THR A 110 9.55 -4.37 -6.31
C THR A 110 10.72 -3.84 -7.13
N ALA A 111 11.21 -2.64 -6.81
CA ALA A 111 12.38 -2.06 -7.49
C ALA A 111 13.64 -2.91 -7.29
N TRP A 112 13.88 -3.43 -6.09
CA TRP A 112 14.99 -4.33 -5.80
C TRP A 112 14.89 -5.63 -6.62
N ARG A 113 13.70 -6.23 -6.69
CA ARG A 113 13.48 -7.42 -7.52
C ARG A 113 13.61 -7.15 -9.01
N ALA A 114 13.10 -6.02 -9.48
CA ALA A 114 13.28 -5.58 -10.86
C ALA A 114 14.76 -5.35 -11.18
N TRP A 115 15.52 -4.76 -10.25
CA TRP A 115 16.96 -4.57 -10.42
C TRP A 115 17.69 -5.89 -10.57
N ASP A 116 17.45 -6.84 -9.66
CA ASP A 116 18.17 -8.13 -9.65
C ASP A 116 17.85 -8.98 -10.89
N TRP A 117 16.61 -8.94 -11.38
CA TRP A 117 16.16 -9.76 -12.52
C TRP A 117 16.36 -9.11 -13.88
N TRP A 118 16.12 -7.80 -14.00
CA TRP A 118 16.04 -7.12 -15.29
C TRP A 118 17.19 -6.15 -15.56
N LEU A 119 17.73 -5.50 -14.53
CA LEU A 119 18.68 -4.38 -14.71
C LEU A 119 20.12 -4.74 -14.35
N ARG A 120 20.34 -5.86 -13.64
CA ARG A 120 21.68 -6.31 -13.27
C ARG A 120 22.41 -6.76 -14.55
N PRO A 121 23.50 -6.08 -14.96
CA PRO A 121 24.29 -6.50 -16.11
C PRO A 121 24.87 -7.89 -15.82
N SER A 122 24.61 -8.85 -16.70
CA SER A 122 25.32 -10.13 -16.66
C SER A 122 26.75 -9.84 -17.11
N ASP A 123 27.74 -10.23 -16.30
CA ASP A 123 29.15 -9.97 -16.57
C ASP A 123 29.54 -10.48 -17.97
N GLY A 124 29.52 -9.59 -18.97
CA GLY A 124 29.81 -9.88 -20.39
C GLY A 124 28.71 -9.59 -21.43
N GLY A 125 27.49 -9.18 -21.03
CA GLY A 125 26.41 -8.87 -21.97
C GLY A 125 25.99 -7.40 -21.90
N THR A 126 26.01 -6.70 -23.03
CA THR A 126 25.36 -5.39 -23.18
C THR A 126 23.94 -5.43 -22.63
N PRO A 127 23.50 -4.43 -21.84
CA PRO A 127 22.15 -4.42 -21.28
C PRO A 127 21.13 -4.47 -22.42
N SER A 128 20.47 -5.62 -22.59
CA SER A 128 19.34 -5.75 -23.50
C SER A 128 18.15 -5.07 -22.83
N LEU A 129 18.02 -3.76 -23.04
CA LEU A 129 16.77 -3.04 -22.85
C LEU A 129 15.67 -3.85 -23.57
N PRO A 130 14.58 -4.24 -22.88
CA PRO A 130 13.46 -4.87 -23.55
C PRO A 130 12.90 -3.87 -24.56
N GLY A 131 13.09 -4.21 -25.83
CA GLY A 131 12.46 -3.63 -27.01
C GLY A 131 11.82 -2.26 -26.85
N LEU A 132 12.50 -1.23 -27.36
CA LEU A 132 11.85 -0.11 -28.03
C LEU A 132 11.90 -0.33 -29.56
N PRO A 133 11.26 -1.38 -30.14
CA PRO A 133 11.11 -1.43 -31.60
C PRO A 133 10.22 -0.28 -32.11
N PHE A 134 9.40 0.33 -31.22
CA PHE A 134 8.46 1.38 -31.58
C PHE A 134 9.12 2.72 -31.94
N LEU A 135 10.30 3.04 -31.37
CA LEU A 135 10.95 4.34 -31.62
C LEU A 135 11.85 4.33 -32.86
N THR A 136 12.30 3.15 -33.32
CA THR A 136 13.12 3.03 -34.53
C THR A 136 12.31 3.15 -35.81
N ASP A 137 11.01 2.81 -35.79
CA ASP A 137 10.13 2.94 -36.97
C ASP A 137 9.57 4.36 -37.15
N LEU A 138 9.63 5.22 -36.12
CA LEU A 138 9.16 6.60 -36.16
C LEU A 138 10.24 7.60 -36.64
N LEU A 139 11.49 7.14 -36.75
CA LEU A 139 12.65 7.94 -37.17
C LEU A 139 13.21 7.52 -38.53
N ARG A 140 12.48 6.70 -39.30
CA ARG A 140 12.83 6.28 -40.65
C ARG A 140 11.77 6.73 -41.64
#